data_AF-A0A8J4TZB5-F1
#
_entry.id   AF-A0A8J4TZB5-F1
#
_cell.length_a   1.000
_cell.length_b   1.000
_cell.length_c   1.000
_cell.angle_alpha   90.00
_cell.angle_beta   90.00
_cell.angle_gamma   90.00
#
_symmetry.space_group_name_H-M   'P 1'
#
loop_
_entity.id
_entity.type
_entity.pdbx_description
1 polymer ?
#
loop_
_entity_poly.entity_id
_entity_poly.type
_entity_poly.pdbx_seq_one_letter_code
_entity_poly.pdbx_strand_id
1 'polypeptide(L)'
;MSGNAEWLERASGPGHGDRLREPGLADGEALFGPREPLRPPRSSPPGTTTTTTTTTTPGGTTTTPAQCSDSRSVSSSSVSAAAVKPQAGPSAVYESTLSAHAPEFVPSYYTPVQEYVYEEDSSNGYYPEFSLADLVQDILSHLNSSPGSFETDIGDITATLNNWVTSEDTLQELVELIFTQSTSMPNFTYTGARLCNFLSHHLALSPASGNFRQLLLKRCRTEYEQRQQALMGDDETQRRFHTYVLFLGELYLNLEVKSVKGTVTRAEILLVALKDLMDTLLSQPSDRSLICTVKLLKLTGSVLEDAWKQSGKSHMDDLIQKIKSILLDAECSRDVRQMVLNLVELRSSNWGRVHAAAAYSEATPDTDPNYYMNEPTFYTADGTPFTAADPDYSEKYQDILEREDYFPDFYEENGNES
;
A
#
# COMPACT_ATOMS: atom_id res chain seq x y z
N MET A 1 14.10 -26.74 -25.24
CA MET A 1 12.64 -26.76 -25.48
C MET A 1 12.06 -28.01 -24.83
N SER A 2 11.68 -27.97 -23.55
CA SER A 2 10.88 -29.02 -22.88
C SER A 2 10.46 -28.51 -21.48
N GLY A 3 9.40 -27.69 -21.42
CA GLY A 3 8.92 -27.09 -20.17
C GLY A 3 7.53 -26.46 -20.24
N ASN A 4 6.77 -26.71 -21.31
CA ASN A 4 5.55 -25.97 -21.62
C ASN A 4 4.25 -26.75 -21.33
N ALA A 5 4.34 -28.00 -20.85
CA ALA A 5 3.20 -28.92 -20.76
C ALA A 5 2.48 -28.94 -19.39
N GLU A 6 3.21 -28.80 -18.27
CA GLU A 6 2.64 -28.99 -16.92
C GLU A 6 1.66 -27.88 -16.47
N TRP A 7 1.52 -26.79 -17.23
CA TRP A 7 0.72 -25.61 -16.85
C TRP A 7 -0.80 -25.78 -16.97
N LEU A 8 -1.31 -26.86 -17.59
CA LEU A 8 -2.75 -27.08 -17.78
C LEU A 8 -3.31 -28.37 -17.14
N GLU A 9 -2.53 -29.45 -17.07
CA GLU A 9 -2.98 -30.78 -16.62
C GLU A 9 -3.56 -30.79 -15.19
N ARG A 10 -3.07 -29.92 -14.31
CA ARG A 10 -3.35 -29.97 -12.86
C ARG A 10 -4.75 -29.52 -12.44
N ALA A 11 -5.63 -29.19 -13.39
CA ALA A 11 -6.96 -28.66 -13.13
C ALA A 11 -8.08 -29.73 -13.02
N SER A 12 -7.78 -31.02 -13.21
CA SER A 12 -8.81 -32.08 -13.29
C SER A 12 -8.51 -33.32 -12.44
N GLY A 13 -9.51 -33.79 -11.68
CA GLY A 13 -9.57 -35.15 -11.13
C GLY A 13 -9.31 -35.30 -9.61
N PRO A 14 -10.07 -36.15 -8.88
CA PRO A 14 -9.88 -36.40 -7.45
C PRO A 14 -8.98 -37.61 -7.16
N GLY A 15 -8.39 -37.66 -5.96
CA GLY A 15 -7.47 -38.73 -5.54
C GLY A 15 -8.05 -39.83 -4.65
N HIS A 16 -7.18 -40.79 -4.32
CA HIS A 16 -7.23 -41.68 -3.16
C HIS A 16 -5.85 -41.56 -2.45
N GLY A 17 -5.68 -41.66 -1.14
CA GLY A 17 -6.66 -41.83 -0.06
C GLY A 17 -6.31 -43.00 0.87
N ASP A 18 -5.53 -42.75 1.94
CA ASP A 18 -5.40 -43.66 3.09
C ASP A 18 -5.04 -42.91 4.40
N ARG A 19 -4.84 -43.64 5.51
CA ARG A 19 -5.26 -43.27 6.88
C ARG A 19 -4.18 -42.82 7.88
N LEU A 20 -4.72 -42.20 8.94
CA LEU A 20 -4.18 -41.91 10.28
C LEU A 20 -2.98 -42.73 10.78
N ARG A 21 -2.08 -42.05 11.53
CA ARG A 21 -1.56 -42.59 12.82
C ARG A 21 -1.00 -41.53 13.79
N GLU A 22 -1.72 -41.31 14.89
CA GLU A 22 -1.20 -40.89 16.22
C GLU A 22 -0.68 -42.16 16.98
N PRO A 23 0.08 -42.09 18.11
CA PRO A 23 0.24 -40.96 19.04
C PRO A 23 1.68 -40.70 19.57
N GLY A 24 1.84 -39.74 20.50
CA GLY A 24 2.99 -39.72 21.42
C GLY A 24 3.15 -38.50 22.34
N LEU A 25 2.55 -38.52 23.53
CA LEU A 25 2.87 -37.58 24.63
C LEU A 25 4.21 -37.94 25.30
N ALA A 26 5.01 -36.92 25.64
CA ALA A 26 6.15 -37.03 26.55
C ALA A 26 6.44 -35.67 27.20
N ASP A 27 6.42 -35.61 28.53
CA ASP A 27 6.70 -34.39 29.30
C ASP A 27 8.19 -34.00 29.30
N GLY A 28 8.45 -32.71 29.48
CA GLY A 28 9.80 -32.16 29.62
C GLY A 28 9.79 -30.77 30.25
N GLU A 29 10.07 -30.68 31.55
CA GLU A 29 10.17 -29.41 32.27
C GLU A 29 11.30 -28.52 31.74
N ALA A 30 11.07 -27.21 31.66
CA ALA A 30 12.10 -26.21 31.42
C ALA A 30 11.90 -25.02 32.37
N LEU A 31 12.91 -24.74 33.22
CA LEU A 31 12.82 -23.73 34.26
C LEU A 31 12.79 -22.31 33.68
N PHE A 32 11.79 -21.51 34.08
CA PHE A 32 11.82 -20.06 33.96
C PHE A 32 11.42 -19.41 35.29
N GLY A 33 12.31 -18.62 35.87
CA GLY A 33 12.01 -17.78 37.04
C GLY A 33 11.22 -16.53 36.66
N PRO A 34 10.40 -15.98 37.56
CA PRO A 34 9.54 -14.84 37.25
C PRO A 34 10.36 -13.57 36.95
N ARG A 35 9.98 -12.83 35.92
CA ARG A 35 10.48 -11.49 35.63
C ARG A 35 9.56 -10.43 36.22
N GLU A 36 10.16 -9.36 36.71
CA GLU A 36 9.50 -8.25 37.41
C GLU A 36 8.62 -7.40 36.45
N PRO A 37 7.39 -7.00 36.84
CA PRO A 37 6.50 -6.23 35.95
C PRO A 37 7.03 -4.84 35.57
N LEU A 38 6.90 -4.48 34.30
CA LEU A 38 7.28 -3.16 33.78
C LEU A 38 6.25 -2.09 34.19
N ARG A 39 6.72 -0.92 34.64
CA ARG A 39 5.85 0.21 35.03
C ARG A 39 5.34 0.98 33.81
N PRO A 40 4.08 1.44 33.80
CA PRO A 40 3.53 2.24 32.71
C PRO A 40 4.18 3.63 32.60
N PRO A 41 4.23 4.24 31.40
CA PRO A 41 4.84 5.54 31.16
C PRO A 41 4.00 6.69 31.76
N ARG A 42 4.67 7.70 32.34
CA ARG A 42 4.03 8.92 32.83
C ARG A 42 3.75 9.90 31.69
N SER A 43 2.48 10.10 31.35
CA SER A 43 2.02 11.30 30.64
C SER A 43 1.93 12.49 31.60
N SER A 44 2.37 13.67 31.17
CA SER A 44 2.15 14.95 31.86
C SER A 44 1.88 16.06 30.85
N PRO A 45 0.87 16.94 31.07
CA PRO A 45 0.52 18.02 30.14
C PRO A 45 1.49 19.21 30.21
N PRO A 46 1.53 20.08 29.18
CA PRO A 46 2.43 21.23 29.13
C PRO A 46 1.98 22.38 30.05
N GLY A 47 2.94 23.06 30.67
CA GLY A 47 2.71 24.27 31.48
C GLY A 47 3.88 25.26 31.36
N THR A 48 3.57 26.53 31.15
CA THR A 48 4.54 27.62 30.97
C THR A 48 4.82 28.35 32.30
N THR A 49 6.08 28.78 32.53
CA THR A 49 6.47 30.18 32.87
C THR A 49 7.96 30.35 33.27
N THR A 50 8.69 31.11 32.45
CA THR A 50 9.54 32.30 32.78
C THR A 50 10.52 32.34 33.99
N THR A 51 11.76 32.82 33.72
CA THR A 51 12.68 33.63 34.60
C THR A 51 13.39 32.95 35.81
N THR A 52 14.63 33.26 36.26
CA THR A 52 15.75 34.18 35.84
C THR A 52 17.12 33.76 36.43
N THR A 53 18.27 34.10 35.79
CA THR A 53 19.64 34.35 36.37
C THR A 53 20.36 33.22 37.16
N THR A 54 21.70 33.14 37.38
CA THR A 54 22.91 33.98 37.10
C THR A 54 24.22 33.14 37.14
N THR A 55 25.33 33.61 36.51
CA THR A 55 26.81 33.37 36.74
C THR A 55 27.35 32.07 37.40
N THR A 56 28.52 31.51 37.05
CA THR A 56 29.88 32.12 37.04
C THR A 56 30.95 31.20 36.39
N THR A 57 32.09 31.73 35.92
CA THR A 57 33.34 31.01 35.53
C THR A 57 34.59 31.71 36.11
N PRO A 58 35.79 31.07 36.23
CA PRO A 58 36.91 31.43 35.31
C PRO A 58 38.10 30.42 35.12
N GLY A 59 38.96 30.68 34.11
CA GLY A 59 40.35 30.17 33.96
C GLY A 59 40.55 28.82 33.22
N GLY A 60 41.61 28.53 32.45
CA GLY A 60 42.86 29.24 32.07
C GLY A 60 44.09 28.28 32.09
N THR A 61 45.21 28.39 31.36
CA THR A 61 45.75 29.25 30.27
C THR A 61 47.07 28.57 29.76
N THR A 62 47.72 28.75 28.59
CA THR A 62 47.61 29.71 27.47
C THR A 62 47.52 28.99 26.08
N THR A 63 48.38 29.02 25.04
CA THR A 63 49.73 29.58 24.72
C THR A 63 49.84 29.85 23.19
N THR A 64 50.91 30.48 22.68
CA THR A 64 50.99 31.19 21.35
C THR A 64 52.41 31.04 20.69
N PRO A 65 52.80 31.69 19.53
CA PRO A 65 52.12 32.69 18.66
C PRO A 65 52.27 32.57 17.11
N ALA A 66 51.74 33.61 16.40
CA ALA A 66 52.10 34.15 15.07
C ALA A 66 51.50 33.51 13.77
N GLN A 67 51.07 34.26 12.73
CA GLN A 67 50.80 35.71 12.58
C GLN A 67 49.91 36.01 11.34
N CYS A 68 49.04 37.03 11.40
CA CYS A 68 48.42 37.82 10.28
C CYS A 68 47.66 37.10 9.13
N SER A 69 46.60 37.68 8.50
CA SER A 69 45.81 38.89 8.81
C SER A 69 44.51 38.92 7.98
N ASP A 70 43.39 39.25 8.65
CA ASP A 70 42.30 40.18 8.25
C ASP A 70 41.61 40.14 6.84
N SER A 71 40.29 40.38 6.73
CA SER A 71 39.24 40.47 7.77
C SER A 71 37.80 40.44 7.24
N ARG A 72 36.90 39.99 8.14
CA ARG A 72 35.52 40.46 8.39
C ARG A 72 34.38 40.17 7.39
N SER A 73 33.19 40.25 7.98
CA SER A 73 31.91 39.68 7.52
C SER A 73 30.73 40.59 7.92
N VAL A 74 29.64 40.48 7.14
CA VAL A 74 28.22 40.63 7.53
C VAL A 74 27.80 41.83 8.41
N SER A 75 26.83 42.60 7.90
CA SER A 75 25.79 43.27 8.71
C SER A 75 24.54 43.51 7.86
N SER A 76 23.37 43.60 8.49
CA SER A 76 22.04 43.54 7.85
C SER A 76 21.10 44.65 8.34
N SER A 77 20.27 45.18 7.42
CA SER A 77 18.98 45.88 7.73
C SER A 77 19.07 47.21 8.50
N SER A 78 18.20 48.22 8.30
CA SER A 78 17.10 48.48 7.34
C SER A 78 16.68 49.96 7.42
N VAL A 79 15.73 50.40 6.57
CA VAL A 79 14.94 51.67 6.61
C VAL A 79 15.71 53.01 6.53
N SER A 80 15.17 54.14 6.03
CA SER A 80 14.10 54.42 5.04
C SER A 80 14.23 55.90 4.56
N ALA A 81 13.63 56.23 3.39
CA ALA A 81 13.32 57.54 2.79
C ALA A 81 13.79 58.87 3.47
N ALA A 82 14.24 59.92 2.75
CA ALA A 82 13.68 60.41 1.47
C ALA A 82 14.54 61.49 0.75
N ALA A 83 14.10 61.83 -0.47
CA ALA A 83 14.25 63.11 -1.21
C ALA A 83 15.49 63.43 -2.08
N VAL A 84 15.21 64.21 -3.13
CA VAL A 84 16.09 64.89 -4.11
C VAL A 84 16.62 64.06 -5.30
N LYS A 85 16.69 64.72 -6.47
CA LYS A 85 16.83 64.26 -7.89
C LYS A 85 17.34 65.47 -8.71
N PRO A 86 17.89 65.38 -9.96
CA PRO A 86 18.55 64.29 -10.72
C PRO A 86 20.00 64.63 -11.17
N GLN A 87 20.71 63.66 -11.80
CA GLN A 87 21.55 63.77 -13.03
C GLN A 87 22.37 62.46 -13.22
N ALA A 88 22.86 62.03 -14.40
CA ALA A 88 22.33 62.13 -15.77
C ALA A 88 23.09 61.18 -16.76
N GLY A 89 22.47 60.04 -17.12
CA GLY A 89 22.88 59.16 -18.24
C GLY A 89 24.18 58.35 -18.07
N PRO A 90 24.57 57.52 -19.06
CA PRO A 90 23.82 57.10 -20.25
C PRO A 90 23.12 55.74 -20.08
N SER A 91 22.12 55.44 -20.92
CA SER A 91 21.43 54.14 -20.91
C SER A 91 22.27 53.04 -21.56
N ALA A 92 22.34 51.87 -20.92
CA ALA A 92 22.67 50.62 -21.62
C ALA A 92 21.49 50.22 -22.51
N VAL A 93 21.74 49.94 -23.79
CA VAL A 93 20.73 49.44 -24.73
C VAL A 93 20.64 47.92 -24.56
N TYR A 94 19.45 47.42 -24.23
CA TYR A 94 19.17 45.99 -24.22
C TYR A 94 18.87 45.53 -25.66
N GLU A 95 19.88 45.03 -26.36
CA GLU A 95 19.69 44.40 -27.67
C GLU A 95 18.83 43.15 -27.53
N SER A 96 17.66 43.15 -28.15
CA SER A 96 16.67 42.07 -28.05
C SER A 96 16.97 40.96 -29.06
N THR A 97 17.24 39.75 -28.58
CA THR A 97 17.57 38.57 -29.41
C THR A 97 16.34 37.94 -30.08
N LEU A 98 15.44 38.77 -30.64
CA LEU A 98 14.26 38.34 -31.37
C LEU A 98 14.60 38.23 -32.86
N SER A 99 14.50 37.01 -33.41
CA SER A 99 14.80 36.76 -34.82
C SER A 99 13.70 37.32 -35.73
N ALA A 100 14.08 38.15 -36.71
CA ALA A 100 13.21 38.60 -37.79
C ALA A 100 12.82 37.49 -38.80
N HIS A 101 13.28 36.25 -38.56
CA HIS A 101 12.91 35.05 -39.30
C HIS A 101 12.30 33.97 -38.38
N ALA A 102 11.65 34.38 -37.29
CA ALA A 102 10.74 33.47 -36.58
C ALA A 102 9.58 33.07 -37.52
N PRO A 103 9.20 31.79 -37.60
CA PRO A 103 8.00 31.39 -38.34
C PRO A 103 6.77 32.02 -37.69
N GLU A 104 5.91 32.62 -38.50
CA GLU A 104 4.74 33.35 -38.03
C GLU A 104 3.74 32.40 -37.36
N PHE A 105 3.34 32.70 -36.12
CA PHE A 105 2.31 31.92 -35.43
C PHE A 105 0.94 32.27 -36.00
N VAL A 106 0.49 31.47 -36.97
CA VAL A 106 -0.84 31.59 -37.59
C VAL A 106 -1.82 30.66 -36.86
N PRO A 107 -2.81 31.18 -36.11
CA PRO A 107 -3.91 30.36 -35.60
C PRO A 107 -4.70 29.76 -36.77
N SER A 108 -4.94 28.46 -36.77
CA SER A 108 -5.39 27.70 -37.95
C SER A 108 -6.90 27.85 -38.26
N TYR A 109 -7.46 29.06 -38.06
CA TYR A 109 -8.90 29.32 -38.03
C TYR A 109 -9.34 30.53 -38.87
N TYR A 110 -8.55 30.95 -39.87
CA TYR A 110 -8.85 32.14 -40.68
C TYR A 110 -8.95 31.85 -42.19
N THR A 111 -9.99 31.12 -42.57
CA THR A 111 -10.50 31.13 -43.96
C THR A 111 -11.17 32.48 -44.26
N PRO A 112 -10.84 33.17 -45.37
CA PRO A 112 -11.56 34.37 -45.76
C PRO A 112 -13.01 34.04 -46.11
N VAL A 113 -13.95 34.91 -45.73
CA VAL A 113 -15.37 34.73 -46.03
C VAL A 113 -15.59 34.79 -47.54
N GLN A 114 -16.01 33.67 -48.12
CA GLN A 114 -16.46 33.60 -49.51
C GLN A 114 -17.91 33.12 -49.53
N GLU A 115 -18.80 34.01 -49.96
CA GLU A 115 -20.25 33.89 -49.82
C GLU A 115 -20.83 32.90 -50.83
N TYR A 116 -21.06 31.65 -50.39
CA TYR A 116 -21.68 30.61 -51.22
C TYR A 116 -22.81 29.88 -50.48
N VAL A 117 -24.00 30.01 -51.09
CA VAL A 117 -25.15 29.08 -51.15
C VAL A 117 -25.24 27.97 -50.10
N TYR A 118 -26.38 27.96 -49.38
CA TYR A 118 -26.82 26.83 -48.55
C TYR A 118 -27.10 25.58 -49.42
N GLU A 119 -26.14 24.66 -49.47
CA GLU A 119 -26.37 23.24 -49.77
C GLU A 119 -26.44 22.49 -48.43
N GLU A 120 -27.48 21.68 -48.22
CA GLU A 120 -27.79 21.03 -46.93
C GLU A 120 -26.98 19.72 -46.75
N ASP A 121 -25.66 19.81 -46.80
CA ASP A 121 -24.79 18.66 -46.54
C ASP A 121 -24.77 18.30 -45.05
N SER A 122 -24.93 17.01 -44.76
CA SER A 122 -25.05 16.48 -43.40
C SER A 122 -23.67 16.33 -42.75
N SER A 123 -23.07 17.47 -42.40
CA SER A 123 -21.79 17.56 -41.69
C SER A 123 -21.90 16.98 -40.28
N ASN A 124 -21.78 15.66 -40.18
CA ASN A 124 -21.68 14.95 -38.92
C ASN A 124 -20.39 15.38 -38.22
N GLY A 125 -20.53 16.11 -37.11
CA GLY A 125 -19.42 16.84 -36.49
C GLY A 125 -18.24 15.93 -36.14
N TYR A 126 -17.03 16.36 -36.53
CA TYR A 126 -15.77 15.61 -36.41
C TYR A 126 -15.23 15.58 -34.96
N TYR A 127 -16.10 15.22 -34.01
CA TYR A 127 -15.70 14.87 -32.65
C TYR A 127 -15.00 13.50 -32.68
N PRO A 128 -13.90 13.32 -31.93
CA PRO A 128 -13.36 11.99 -31.67
C PRO A 128 -14.45 11.11 -31.03
N GLU A 129 -14.66 9.92 -31.57
CA GLU A 129 -15.55 8.93 -30.98
C GLU A 129 -14.95 8.47 -29.65
N PHE A 130 -15.65 8.75 -28.54
CA PHE A 130 -15.17 8.47 -27.19
C PHE A 130 -14.91 6.97 -27.03
N SER A 131 -13.68 6.58 -26.74
CA SER A 131 -13.26 5.18 -26.81
C SER A 131 -13.35 4.46 -25.46
N LEU A 132 -13.26 3.13 -25.50
CA LEU A 132 -13.09 2.32 -24.28
C LEU A 132 -11.81 2.71 -23.53
N ALA A 133 -10.75 3.07 -24.24
CA ALA A 133 -9.51 3.56 -23.64
C ALA A 133 -9.71 4.88 -22.87
N ASP A 134 -10.47 5.83 -23.42
CA ASP A 134 -10.78 7.10 -22.73
C ASP A 134 -11.63 6.86 -21.48
N LEU A 135 -12.71 6.08 -21.60
CA LEU A 135 -13.58 5.70 -20.49
C LEU A 135 -12.80 5.04 -19.34
N VAL A 136 -11.96 4.07 -19.67
CA VAL A 136 -11.16 3.34 -18.68
C VAL A 136 -10.07 4.22 -18.09
N GLN A 137 -9.46 5.12 -18.88
CA GLN A 137 -8.49 6.08 -18.37
C GLN A 137 -9.12 7.04 -17.37
N ASP A 138 -10.34 7.55 -17.62
CA ASP A 138 -11.08 8.40 -16.68
C ASP A 138 -11.42 7.64 -15.38
N ILE A 139 -11.99 6.43 -15.49
CA ILE A 139 -12.31 5.57 -14.34
C ILE A 139 -11.06 5.31 -13.47
N LEU A 140 -9.93 4.95 -14.09
CA LEU A 140 -8.69 4.65 -13.37
C LEU A 140 -8.02 5.90 -12.80
N SER A 141 -8.15 7.05 -13.46
CA SER A 141 -7.63 8.34 -12.97
C SER A 141 -8.42 8.84 -11.76
N HIS A 142 -9.75 8.66 -11.78
CA HIS A 142 -10.64 8.91 -10.66
C HIS A 142 -10.33 8.00 -9.47
N LEU A 143 -10.31 6.67 -9.65
CA LEU A 143 -9.98 5.70 -8.59
C LEU A 143 -8.56 5.87 -8.01
N ASN A 144 -7.61 6.43 -8.78
CA ASN A 144 -6.27 6.78 -8.29
C ASN A 144 -6.25 8.07 -7.47
N SER A 145 -7.13 9.02 -7.79
CA SER A 145 -7.26 10.31 -7.08
C SER A 145 -8.12 10.20 -5.82
N SER A 146 -9.14 9.34 -5.87
CA SER A 146 -10.18 9.14 -4.85
C SER A 146 -10.30 7.67 -4.43
N PRO A 147 -9.22 7.00 -3.96
CA PRO A 147 -9.28 5.56 -3.64
C PRO A 147 -10.27 5.19 -2.51
N GLY A 148 -10.76 6.17 -1.75
CA GLY A 148 -11.79 6.00 -0.73
C GLY A 148 -13.24 6.08 -1.23
N SER A 149 -13.49 6.32 -2.53
CA SER A 149 -14.81 6.17 -3.15
C SER A 149 -14.98 4.85 -3.91
N PHE A 150 -14.02 3.93 -3.79
CA PHE A 150 -14.10 2.63 -4.46
C PHE A 150 -15.41 1.89 -4.11
N GLU A 151 -15.80 1.86 -2.84
CA GLU A 151 -16.99 1.18 -2.35
C GLU A 151 -18.31 1.78 -2.87
N THR A 152 -18.36 3.09 -3.12
CA THR A 152 -19.55 3.75 -3.68
C THR A 152 -19.62 3.59 -5.20
N ASP A 153 -18.47 3.73 -5.88
CA ASP A 153 -18.44 3.96 -7.32
C ASP A 153 -18.33 2.65 -8.12
N ILE A 154 -17.81 1.58 -7.52
CA ILE A 154 -17.51 0.31 -8.21
C ILE A 154 -18.75 -0.34 -8.84
N GLY A 155 -19.93 -0.10 -8.28
CA GLY A 155 -21.21 -0.55 -8.84
C GLY A 155 -21.49 0.09 -10.21
N ASP A 156 -21.52 1.43 -10.25
CA ASP A 156 -21.81 2.21 -11.46
C ASP A 156 -20.68 2.09 -12.50
N ILE A 157 -19.42 2.02 -12.05
CA ILE A 157 -18.26 1.69 -12.88
C ILE A 157 -18.47 0.34 -13.58
N THR A 158 -18.88 -0.69 -12.85
CA THR A 158 -19.05 -2.03 -13.42
C THR A 158 -20.32 -2.16 -14.27
N ALA A 159 -21.40 -1.45 -13.93
CA ALA A 159 -22.57 -1.33 -14.78
C ALA A 159 -22.23 -0.65 -16.12
N THR A 160 -21.43 0.42 -16.07
CA THR A 160 -20.94 1.13 -17.26
C THR A 160 -20.04 0.23 -18.11
N LEU A 161 -19.05 -0.44 -17.51
CA LEU A 161 -18.14 -1.34 -18.23
C LEU A 161 -18.88 -2.52 -18.90
N ASN A 162 -19.95 -3.05 -18.29
CA ASN A 162 -20.77 -4.09 -18.91
C ASN A 162 -21.54 -3.63 -20.17
N ASN A 163 -21.78 -2.32 -20.33
CA ASN A 163 -22.41 -1.77 -21.55
C ASN A 163 -21.40 -1.59 -22.70
N TRP A 164 -20.13 -1.37 -22.39
CA TRP A 164 -19.06 -1.17 -23.39
C TRP A 164 -18.36 -2.47 -23.78
N VAL A 165 -18.07 -3.34 -22.81
CA VAL A 165 -17.35 -4.60 -23.01
C VAL A 165 -18.31 -5.70 -23.49
N THR A 166 -18.59 -5.64 -24.80
CA THR A 166 -19.57 -6.49 -25.49
C THR A 166 -18.91 -7.54 -26.41
N SER A 167 -17.59 -7.45 -26.62
CA SER A 167 -16.81 -8.34 -27.49
C SER A 167 -15.58 -8.91 -26.80
N GLU A 168 -15.01 -9.98 -27.35
CA GLU A 168 -13.74 -10.54 -26.86
C GLU A 168 -12.59 -9.53 -26.96
N ASP A 169 -12.54 -8.74 -28.04
CA ASP A 169 -11.51 -7.72 -28.26
C ASP A 169 -11.59 -6.61 -27.19
N THR A 170 -12.79 -6.08 -26.92
CA THR A 170 -13.01 -5.05 -25.88
C THR A 170 -12.72 -5.58 -24.47
N LEU A 171 -12.92 -6.87 -24.21
CA LEU A 171 -12.54 -7.50 -22.94
C LEU A 171 -11.02 -7.64 -22.80
N GLN A 172 -10.30 -7.96 -23.89
CA GLN A 172 -8.84 -8.00 -23.89
C GLN A 172 -8.24 -6.59 -23.76
N GLU A 173 -8.84 -5.59 -24.40
CA GLU A 173 -8.48 -4.17 -24.27
C GLU A 173 -8.64 -3.68 -22.82
N LEU A 174 -9.79 -3.92 -22.19
CA LEU A 174 -10.02 -3.58 -20.77
C LEU A 174 -8.95 -4.20 -19.85
N VAL A 175 -8.59 -5.47 -20.08
CA VAL A 175 -7.54 -6.15 -19.31
C VAL A 175 -6.17 -5.49 -19.51
N GLU A 176 -5.82 -5.12 -20.75
CA GLU A 176 -4.54 -4.46 -21.05
C GLU A 176 -4.44 -3.07 -20.41
N LEU A 177 -5.51 -2.27 -20.48
CA LEU A 177 -5.58 -0.93 -19.90
C LEU A 177 -5.43 -0.96 -18.37
N ILE A 178 -6.23 -1.80 -17.69
CA ILE A 178 -6.15 -1.94 -16.22
C ILE A 178 -4.79 -2.49 -15.80
N PHE A 179 -4.24 -3.47 -16.51
CA PHE A 179 -2.91 -4.03 -16.24
C PHE A 179 -1.81 -2.97 -16.41
N THR A 180 -1.82 -2.24 -17.52
CA THR A 180 -0.82 -1.20 -17.85
C THR A 180 -0.81 -0.12 -16.79
N GLN A 181 -1.97 0.38 -16.37
CA GLN A 181 -2.07 1.42 -15.34
C GLN A 181 -1.62 0.89 -13.96
N SER A 182 -2.04 -0.32 -13.59
CA SER A 182 -1.67 -0.97 -12.31
C SER A 182 -0.17 -1.31 -12.20
N THR A 183 0.51 -1.50 -13.34
CA THR A 183 1.96 -1.75 -13.40
C THR A 183 2.79 -0.48 -13.64
N SER A 184 2.16 0.62 -14.07
CA SER A 184 2.82 1.92 -14.26
C SER A 184 2.81 2.78 -13.00
N MET A 185 1.74 2.73 -12.18
CA MET A 185 1.57 3.59 -11.00
C MET A 185 1.69 2.82 -9.68
N PRO A 186 2.80 2.97 -8.91
CA PRO A 186 3.00 2.26 -7.64
C PRO A 186 1.88 2.43 -6.61
N ASN A 187 1.26 3.62 -6.55
CA ASN A 187 0.18 3.94 -5.62
C ASN A 187 -1.15 3.26 -5.99
N PHE A 188 -1.29 2.81 -7.24
CA PHE A 188 -2.52 2.19 -7.75
C PHE A 188 -2.50 0.66 -7.66
N THR A 189 -1.36 0.03 -7.36
CA THR A 189 -1.19 -1.44 -7.34
C THR A 189 -2.27 -2.16 -6.51
N TYR A 190 -2.59 -1.64 -5.33
CA TYR A 190 -3.67 -2.11 -4.46
C TYR A 190 -5.07 -1.91 -5.08
N THR A 191 -5.41 -0.67 -5.48
CA THR A 191 -6.72 -0.34 -6.06
C THR A 191 -6.99 -1.10 -7.36
N GLY A 192 -5.99 -1.26 -8.21
CA GLY A 192 -6.03 -2.07 -9.42
C GLY A 192 -6.23 -3.56 -9.13
N ALA A 193 -5.58 -4.11 -8.10
CA ALA A 193 -5.81 -5.50 -7.69
C ALA A 193 -7.23 -5.72 -7.14
N ARG A 194 -7.79 -4.77 -6.40
CA ARG A 194 -9.21 -4.79 -5.95
C ARG A 194 -10.17 -4.70 -7.13
N LEU A 195 -9.94 -3.77 -8.06
CA LEU A 195 -10.71 -3.63 -9.29
C LEU A 195 -10.70 -4.93 -10.11
N CYS A 196 -9.52 -5.53 -10.29
CA CYS A 196 -9.37 -6.82 -10.96
C CYS A 196 -10.16 -7.95 -10.28
N ASN A 197 -10.17 -8.00 -8.94
CA ASN A 197 -10.98 -9.00 -8.22
C ASN A 197 -12.49 -8.75 -8.40
N PHE A 198 -12.94 -7.49 -8.34
CA PHE A 198 -14.36 -7.15 -8.53
C PHE A 198 -14.84 -7.49 -9.95
N LEU A 199 -14.13 -7.01 -10.97
CA LEU A 199 -14.44 -7.28 -12.38
C LEU A 199 -14.41 -8.78 -12.72
N SER A 200 -13.56 -9.57 -12.04
CA SER A 200 -13.53 -11.04 -12.20
C SER A 200 -14.81 -11.76 -11.73
N HIS A 201 -15.70 -11.07 -11.01
CA HIS A 201 -16.98 -11.60 -10.53
C HIS A 201 -18.21 -10.88 -11.10
N HIS A 202 -18.07 -9.64 -11.55
CA HIS A 202 -19.20 -8.76 -11.90
C HIS A 202 -19.24 -8.31 -13.38
N LEU A 203 -18.27 -8.71 -14.21
CA LEU A 203 -18.42 -8.63 -15.67
C LEU A 203 -19.26 -9.81 -16.18
N ALA A 204 -20.29 -9.51 -16.96
CA ALA A 204 -21.21 -10.49 -17.54
C ALA A 204 -20.61 -11.24 -18.76
N LEU A 205 -19.66 -10.62 -19.46
CA LEU A 205 -19.04 -11.21 -20.65
C LEU A 205 -18.00 -12.28 -20.27
N SER A 206 -18.32 -13.54 -20.57
CA SER A 206 -17.43 -14.70 -20.38
C SER A 206 -17.31 -15.50 -21.68
N PRO A 207 -16.48 -15.07 -22.64
CA PRO A 207 -16.32 -15.74 -23.93
C PRO A 207 -15.57 -17.08 -23.78
N ALA A 208 -15.66 -17.94 -24.80
CA ALA A 208 -15.08 -19.29 -24.78
C ALA A 208 -13.54 -19.32 -24.71
N SER A 209 -12.87 -18.23 -25.07
CA SER A 209 -11.41 -18.07 -24.95
C SER A 209 -10.93 -17.74 -23.53
N GLY A 210 -11.83 -17.25 -22.67
CA GLY A 210 -11.57 -17.00 -21.26
C GLY A 210 -12.28 -15.76 -20.71
N ASN A 211 -12.73 -15.83 -19.46
CA ASN A 211 -13.23 -14.66 -18.74
C ASN A 211 -12.10 -13.69 -18.34
N PHE A 212 -12.48 -12.51 -17.85
CA PHE A 212 -11.57 -11.46 -17.38
C PHE A 212 -10.41 -11.99 -16.52
N ARG A 213 -10.66 -12.92 -15.59
CA ARG A 213 -9.61 -13.49 -14.72
C ARG A 213 -8.59 -14.32 -15.49
N GLN A 214 -9.05 -15.10 -16.47
CA GLN A 214 -8.17 -15.93 -17.30
C GLN A 214 -7.32 -15.06 -18.23
N LEU A 215 -7.90 -14.00 -18.81
CA LEU A 215 -7.19 -13.04 -19.64
C LEU A 215 -6.18 -12.22 -18.82
N LEU A 216 -6.54 -11.77 -17.61
CA LEU A 216 -5.61 -11.10 -16.69
C LEU A 216 -4.42 -12.00 -16.30
N LEU A 217 -4.68 -13.25 -15.91
CA LEU A 217 -3.60 -14.19 -15.56
C LEU A 217 -2.71 -14.53 -16.77
N LYS A 218 -3.28 -14.60 -17.98
CA LYS A 218 -2.55 -14.71 -19.27
C LYS A 218 -1.66 -13.47 -19.48
N ARG A 219 -2.16 -12.26 -19.23
CA ARG A 219 -1.39 -11.01 -19.38
C ARG A 219 -0.27 -10.87 -18.33
N CYS A 220 -0.53 -11.23 -17.08
CA CYS A 220 0.50 -11.35 -16.04
C CYS A 220 1.59 -12.34 -16.46
N ARG A 221 1.23 -13.48 -17.07
CA ARG A 221 2.20 -14.47 -17.56
C ARG A 221 3.12 -13.90 -18.66
N THR A 222 2.59 -13.14 -19.62
CA THR A 222 3.40 -12.50 -20.68
C THR A 222 4.50 -11.60 -20.10
N GLU A 223 4.22 -10.91 -19.00
CA GLU A 223 5.20 -10.07 -18.30
C GLU A 223 6.18 -10.92 -17.46
N TYR A 224 5.68 -11.93 -16.75
CA TYR A 224 6.49 -12.89 -16.00
C TYR A 224 7.54 -13.60 -16.85
N GLU A 225 7.21 -13.98 -18.09
CA GLU A 225 8.15 -14.63 -19.01
C GLU A 225 9.32 -13.70 -19.40
N GLN A 226 9.13 -12.38 -19.34
CA GLN A 226 10.15 -11.37 -19.65
C GLN A 226 11.00 -10.93 -18.43
N ARG A 227 10.71 -11.43 -17.22
CA ARG A 227 11.33 -10.98 -15.94
C ARG A 227 12.85 -10.86 -15.92
N GLN A 228 13.57 -11.74 -16.64
CA GLN A 228 15.04 -11.70 -16.71
C GLN A 228 15.54 -10.54 -17.59
N GLN A 229 14.84 -10.27 -18.70
CA GLN A 229 15.13 -9.12 -19.55
C GLN A 229 14.72 -7.80 -18.87
N ALA A 230 13.64 -7.81 -18.09
CA ALA A 230 13.17 -6.65 -17.35
C ALA A 230 14.10 -6.26 -16.18
N LEU A 231 14.68 -7.25 -15.47
CA LEU A 231 15.74 -7.03 -14.47
C LEU A 231 17.00 -6.42 -15.10
N MET A 232 17.37 -6.89 -16.31
CA MET A 232 18.47 -6.36 -17.12
C MET A 232 18.10 -5.13 -17.97
N GLY A 233 16.92 -4.55 -17.74
CA GLY A 233 16.44 -3.39 -18.48
C GLY A 233 17.08 -2.07 -18.05
N ASP A 234 16.63 -0.99 -18.67
CA ASP A 234 16.99 0.37 -18.25
C ASP A 234 16.27 0.78 -16.94
N ASP A 235 16.59 1.98 -16.46
CA ASP A 235 16.09 2.53 -15.20
C ASP A 235 14.55 2.56 -15.10
N GLU A 236 13.87 2.72 -16.23
CA GLU A 236 12.41 2.76 -16.35
C GLU A 236 11.81 1.35 -16.49
N THR A 237 12.41 0.46 -17.29
CA THR A 237 12.01 -0.95 -17.36
C THR A 237 12.13 -1.63 -15.99
N GLN A 238 13.24 -1.39 -15.27
CA GLN A 238 13.39 -1.86 -13.90
C GLN A 238 12.34 -1.27 -12.96
N ARG A 239 11.98 0.01 -13.10
CA ARG A 239 10.92 0.64 -12.29
C ARG A 239 9.58 -0.06 -12.50
N ARG A 240 9.17 -0.26 -13.76
CA ARG A 240 7.93 -0.96 -14.13
C ARG A 240 7.94 -2.42 -13.64
N PHE A 241 9.07 -3.11 -13.78
CA PHE A 241 9.24 -4.47 -13.25
C PHE A 241 9.03 -4.54 -11.73
N HIS A 242 9.61 -3.63 -10.96
CA HIS A 242 9.40 -3.58 -9.51
C HIS A 242 7.94 -3.25 -9.14
N THR A 243 7.26 -2.37 -9.88
CA THR A 243 5.82 -2.09 -9.69
C THR A 243 4.97 -3.31 -10.03
N TYR A 244 5.26 -4.00 -11.14
CA TYR A 244 4.62 -5.24 -11.56
C TYR A 244 4.77 -6.37 -10.52
N VAL A 245 5.95 -6.54 -9.93
CA VAL A 245 6.17 -7.51 -8.85
C VAL A 245 5.29 -7.21 -7.62
N LEU A 246 5.12 -5.93 -7.27
CA LEU A 246 4.23 -5.52 -6.17
C LEU A 246 2.75 -5.69 -6.54
N PHE A 247 2.35 -5.36 -7.77
CA PHE A 247 1.01 -5.62 -8.29
C PHE A 247 0.65 -7.11 -8.25
N LEU A 248 1.58 -8.02 -8.58
CA LEU A 248 1.35 -9.47 -8.41
C LEU A 248 1.24 -9.90 -6.94
N GLY A 249 1.89 -9.18 -6.02
CA GLY A 249 1.73 -9.37 -4.58
C GLY A 249 0.31 -9.00 -4.12
N GLU A 250 -0.14 -7.81 -4.49
CA GLU A 250 -1.51 -7.33 -4.24
C GLU A 250 -2.55 -8.25 -4.88
N LEU A 251 -2.33 -8.67 -6.13
CA LEU A 251 -3.22 -9.57 -6.86
C LEU A 251 -3.27 -10.96 -6.21
N TYR A 252 -2.18 -11.50 -5.67
CA TYR A 252 -2.22 -12.76 -4.92
C TYR A 252 -3.04 -12.65 -3.62
N LEU A 253 -3.00 -11.50 -2.94
CA LEU A 253 -3.79 -11.28 -1.72
C LEU A 253 -5.28 -11.09 -2.00
N ASN A 254 -5.61 -10.31 -3.04
CA ASN A 254 -6.95 -9.83 -3.35
C ASN A 254 -7.73 -10.69 -4.36
N LEU A 255 -7.08 -11.43 -5.28
CA LEU A 255 -7.77 -12.15 -6.35
C LEU A 255 -8.33 -13.49 -5.88
N GLU A 256 -9.67 -13.54 -5.77
CA GLU A 256 -10.40 -14.74 -5.35
C GLU A 256 -10.65 -15.70 -6.52
N VAL A 257 -10.42 -16.98 -6.26
CA VAL A 257 -10.78 -18.09 -7.13
C VAL A 257 -11.86 -18.92 -6.45
N LYS A 258 -13.11 -18.64 -6.79
CA LYS A 258 -14.28 -19.45 -6.40
C LYS A 258 -14.23 -20.79 -7.13
N SER A 259 -14.07 -21.87 -6.37
CA SER A 259 -14.13 -23.26 -6.87
C SER A 259 -15.57 -23.70 -7.14
N VAL A 260 -15.76 -24.75 -7.94
CA VAL A 260 -17.06 -25.41 -8.18
C VAL A 260 -17.69 -25.91 -6.87
N LYS A 261 -16.89 -26.13 -5.82
CA LYS A 261 -17.34 -26.50 -4.46
C LYS A 261 -17.73 -25.30 -3.57
N GLY A 262 -17.80 -24.09 -4.12
CA GLY A 262 -18.08 -22.84 -3.37
C GLY A 262 -16.90 -22.32 -2.53
N THR A 263 -15.86 -23.12 -2.30
CA THR A 263 -14.66 -22.69 -1.56
C THR A 263 -13.91 -21.60 -2.33
N VAL A 264 -13.67 -20.47 -1.66
CA VAL A 264 -12.78 -19.40 -2.15
C VAL A 264 -11.33 -19.78 -1.85
N THR A 265 -10.49 -19.79 -2.89
CA THR A 265 -9.04 -20.03 -2.79
C THR A 265 -8.26 -18.93 -3.50
N ARG A 266 -7.00 -18.71 -3.13
CA ARG A 266 -6.10 -17.80 -3.89
C ARG A 266 -5.61 -18.48 -5.17
N ALA A 267 -5.21 -17.69 -6.16
CA ALA A 267 -4.64 -18.22 -7.40
C ALA A 267 -3.25 -18.85 -7.14
N GLU A 268 -3.17 -20.18 -7.05
CA GLU A 268 -1.92 -20.94 -6.83
C GLU A 268 -0.81 -20.59 -7.84
N ILE A 269 -1.18 -20.18 -9.06
CA ILE A 269 -0.21 -19.81 -10.09
C ILE A 269 0.58 -18.54 -9.72
N LEU A 270 -0.02 -17.62 -8.96
CA LEU A 270 0.65 -16.44 -8.43
C LEU A 270 1.58 -16.80 -7.25
N LEU A 271 1.23 -17.80 -6.44
CA LEU A 271 2.08 -18.33 -5.36
C LEU A 271 3.42 -18.87 -5.90
N VAL A 272 3.41 -19.49 -7.08
CA VAL A 272 4.64 -19.93 -7.78
C VAL A 272 5.37 -18.75 -8.41
N ALA A 273 4.66 -17.88 -9.12
CA ALA A 273 5.26 -16.71 -9.79
C ALA A 273 5.97 -15.77 -8.80
N LEU A 274 5.37 -15.50 -7.62
CA LEU A 274 5.97 -14.64 -6.59
C LEU A 274 7.26 -15.21 -6.01
N LYS A 275 7.35 -16.53 -5.79
CA LYS A 275 8.59 -17.20 -5.41
C LYS A 275 9.67 -16.94 -6.46
N ASP A 276 9.37 -17.16 -7.74
CA ASP A 276 10.36 -17.06 -8.83
C ASP A 276 10.76 -15.60 -9.16
N LEU A 277 9.86 -14.65 -8.92
CA LEU A 277 10.14 -13.21 -9.05
C LEU A 277 11.07 -12.72 -7.93
N MET A 278 10.85 -13.16 -6.67
CA MET A 278 11.81 -12.89 -5.59
C MET A 278 13.16 -13.56 -5.85
N ASP A 279 13.17 -14.79 -6.38
CA ASP A 279 14.42 -15.44 -6.78
C ASP A 279 15.16 -14.66 -7.86
N THR A 280 14.44 -14.12 -8.85
CA THR A 280 14.98 -13.25 -9.91
C THR A 280 15.57 -11.96 -9.33
N LEU A 281 14.83 -11.23 -8.49
CA LEU A 281 15.31 -10.01 -7.81
C LEU A 281 16.56 -10.27 -6.94
N LEU A 282 16.57 -11.37 -6.18
CA LEU A 282 17.70 -11.78 -5.34
C LEU A 282 18.85 -12.41 -6.13
N SER A 283 18.74 -12.55 -7.46
CA SER A 283 19.86 -13.00 -8.31
C SER A 283 20.77 -11.85 -8.76
N GLN A 284 20.30 -10.60 -8.65
CA GLN A 284 21.11 -9.39 -8.84
C GLN A 284 20.75 -8.38 -7.74
N PRO A 285 21.38 -8.45 -6.55
CA PRO A 285 20.94 -7.71 -5.37
C PRO A 285 21.33 -6.23 -5.42
N SER A 286 20.70 -5.46 -6.31
CA SER A 286 20.73 -3.99 -6.26
C SER A 286 19.89 -3.47 -5.08
N ASP A 287 20.20 -2.27 -4.59
CA ASP A 287 19.40 -1.60 -3.56
C ASP A 287 17.90 -1.53 -3.92
N ARG A 288 17.57 -1.29 -5.20
CA ARG A 288 16.17 -1.26 -5.68
C ARG A 288 15.53 -2.65 -5.62
N SER A 289 16.24 -3.68 -6.04
CA SER A 289 15.77 -5.07 -6.04
C SER A 289 15.56 -5.59 -4.62
N LEU A 290 16.42 -5.18 -3.68
CA LEU A 290 16.29 -5.46 -2.25
C LEU A 290 15.10 -4.71 -1.63
N ILE A 291 14.93 -3.41 -1.91
CA ILE A 291 13.76 -2.64 -1.46
C ILE A 291 12.45 -3.25 -2.00
N CYS A 292 12.41 -3.66 -3.27
CA CYS A 292 11.25 -4.34 -3.85
C CYS A 292 10.96 -5.67 -3.14
N THR A 293 11.99 -6.50 -2.91
CA THR A 293 11.86 -7.78 -2.21
C THR A 293 11.37 -7.60 -0.77
N VAL A 294 11.88 -6.61 -0.03
CA VAL A 294 11.38 -6.30 1.32
C VAL A 294 9.94 -5.80 1.30
N LYS A 295 9.58 -4.90 0.36
CA LYS A 295 8.17 -4.45 0.21
C LYS A 295 7.23 -5.63 -0.06
N LEU A 296 7.58 -6.51 -1.00
CA LEU A 296 6.78 -7.69 -1.33
C LEU A 296 6.64 -8.65 -0.14
N LEU A 297 7.73 -8.94 0.58
CA LEU A 297 7.68 -9.83 1.74
C LEU A 297 6.97 -9.19 2.95
N LYS A 298 7.02 -7.86 3.12
CA LYS A 298 6.19 -7.17 4.14
C LYS A 298 4.71 -7.19 3.80
N LEU A 299 4.35 -7.16 2.52
CA LEU A 299 2.97 -7.27 2.04
C LEU A 299 2.42 -8.71 2.14
N THR A 300 3.20 -9.69 1.67
CA THR A 300 2.71 -11.05 1.41
C THR A 300 3.33 -12.15 2.26
N GLY A 301 4.45 -11.90 2.96
CA GLY A 301 5.33 -12.92 3.53
C GLY A 301 4.65 -13.88 4.52
N SER A 302 3.75 -13.37 5.37
CA SER A 302 2.96 -14.18 6.30
C SER A 302 2.06 -15.19 5.57
N VAL A 303 1.35 -14.74 4.52
CA VAL A 303 0.44 -15.56 3.71
C VAL A 303 1.21 -16.55 2.83
N LEU A 304 2.36 -16.14 2.29
CA LEU A 304 3.26 -17.02 1.53
C LEU A 304 3.88 -18.11 2.40
N GLU A 305 4.37 -17.77 3.59
CA GLU A 305 4.97 -18.74 4.50
C GLU A 305 3.96 -19.78 4.99
N ASP A 306 2.73 -19.38 5.30
CA ASP A 306 1.67 -20.31 5.68
C ASP A 306 1.29 -21.24 4.51
N ALA A 307 1.14 -20.70 3.29
CA ALA A 307 0.80 -21.48 2.10
C ALA A 307 1.92 -22.47 1.69
N TRP A 308 3.19 -22.09 1.85
CA TRP A 308 4.31 -22.99 1.61
C TRP A 308 4.46 -24.05 2.72
N LYS A 309 4.23 -23.71 3.99
CA LYS A 309 4.16 -24.71 5.09
C LYS A 309 3.04 -25.72 4.87
N GLN A 310 1.83 -25.26 4.52
CA GLN A 310 0.68 -26.13 4.20
C GLN A 310 0.95 -27.07 3.01
N SER A 311 1.81 -26.66 2.07
CA SER A 311 2.23 -27.49 0.92
C SER A 311 3.58 -28.19 1.11
N GLY A 312 4.14 -28.19 2.33
CA GLY A 312 5.37 -28.92 2.69
C GLY A 312 6.67 -28.36 2.09
N LYS A 313 6.71 -27.07 1.74
CA LYS A 313 7.82 -26.43 1.00
C LYS A 313 8.64 -25.49 1.88
N SER A 314 9.97 -25.61 1.80
CA SER A 314 10.97 -24.79 2.50
C SER A 314 11.16 -23.37 1.97
N HIS A 315 10.37 -22.92 0.98
CA HIS A 315 10.70 -21.75 0.16
C HIS A 315 10.94 -20.45 0.93
N MET A 316 10.30 -20.22 2.09
CA MET A 316 10.59 -19.03 2.90
C MET A 316 11.93 -19.14 3.63
N ASP A 317 12.35 -20.34 4.02
CA ASP A 317 13.68 -20.59 4.59
C ASP A 317 14.76 -20.45 3.53
N ASP A 318 14.53 -20.99 2.33
CA ASP A 318 15.42 -20.87 1.17
C ASP A 318 15.64 -19.39 0.79
N LEU A 319 14.56 -18.61 0.65
CA LEU A 319 14.60 -17.17 0.35
C LEU A 319 15.30 -16.36 1.44
N ILE A 320 15.02 -16.64 2.72
CA ILE A 320 15.60 -15.89 3.85
C ILE A 320 17.07 -16.24 4.05
N GLN A 321 17.49 -17.47 3.74
CA GLN A 321 18.91 -17.84 3.74
C GLN A 321 19.66 -17.20 2.56
N LYS A 322 19.03 -17.09 1.38
CA LYS A 322 19.56 -16.31 0.24
C LYS A 322 19.76 -14.83 0.61
N ILE A 323 18.76 -14.23 1.26
CA ILE A 323 18.83 -12.86 1.81
C ILE A 323 19.96 -12.70 2.84
N LYS A 324 20.16 -13.69 3.73
CA LYS A 324 21.26 -13.68 4.71
C LYS A 324 22.65 -13.74 4.07
N SER A 325 22.85 -14.51 2.99
CA SER A 325 24.13 -14.48 2.25
C SER A 325 24.37 -13.11 1.65
N ILE A 326 23.36 -12.55 0.97
CA ILE A 326 23.44 -11.21 0.35
C ILE A 326 23.79 -10.11 1.38
N LEU A 327 23.31 -10.21 2.63
CA LEU A 327 23.69 -9.29 3.72
C LEU A 327 25.19 -9.34 4.08
N LEU A 328 25.82 -10.51 3.96
CA LEU A 328 27.26 -10.71 4.19
C LEU A 328 28.09 -10.27 2.97
N ASP A 329 27.63 -10.63 1.77
CA ASP A 329 28.43 -10.61 0.54
C ASP A 329 28.29 -9.32 -0.30
N ALA A 330 27.17 -8.59 -0.21
CA ALA A 330 26.84 -7.52 -1.14
C ALA A 330 27.11 -6.09 -0.63
N GLU A 331 27.58 -5.21 -1.52
CA GLU A 331 27.76 -3.77 -1.29
C GLU A 331 26.44 -2.98 -1.41
N CYS A 332 25.40 -3.40 -0.68
CA CYS A 332 24.17 -2.62 -0.52
C CYS A 332 24.35 -1.45 0.48
N SER A 333 23.57 -0.37 0.31
CA SER A 333 23.68 0.81 1.19
C SER A 333 23.30 0.50 2.64
N ARG A 334 23.74 1.35 3.58
CA ARG A 334 23.49 1.16 5.02
C ARG A 334 22.00 1.03 5.34
N ASP A 335 21.16 1.86 4.73
CA ASP A 335 19.73 1.92 5.03
C ASP A 335 18.97 0.75 4.41
N VAL A 336 19.40 0.27 3.23
CA VAL A 336 18.89 -0.98 2.65
C VAL A 336 19.35 -2.19 3.46
N ARG A 337 20.61 -2.25 3.90
CA ARG A 337 21.12 -3.28 4.80
C ARG A 337 20.30 -3.33 6.11
N GLN A 338 19.98 -2.18 6.71
CA GLN A 338 19.09 -2.12 7.88
C GLN A 338 17.66 -2.56 7.55
N MET A 339 17.08 -2.12 6.43
CA MET A 339 15.74 -2.53 5.98
C MET A 339 15.63 -4.05 5.79
N VAL A 340 16.68 -4.68 5.26
CA VAL A 340 16.76 -6.14 5.05
C VAL A 340 17.02 -6.89 6.38
N LEU A 341 17.79 -6.33 7.32
CA LEU A 341 17.92 -6.88 8.68
C LEU A 341 16.57 -6.87 9.41
N ASN A 342 15.83 -5.75 9.35
CA ASN A 342 14.50 -5.62 9.94
C ASN A 342 13.48 -6.60 9.32
N LEU A 343 13.66 -7.01 8.06
CA LEU A 343 12.85 -8.08 7.45
C LEU A 343 13.14 -9.45 8.06
N VAL A 344 14.42 -9.78 8.31
CA VAL A 344 14.80 -11.05 8.95
C VAL A 344 14.29 -11.10 10.39
N GLU A 345 14.37 -9.99 11.12
CA GLU A 345 13.78 -9.83 12.45
C GLU A 345 12.25 -9.99 12.42
N LEU A 346 11.56 -9.31 11.49
CA LEU A 346 10.11 -9.41 11.30
C LEU A 346 9.67 -10.87 11.08
N ARG A 347 10.39 -11.63 10.24
CA ARG A 347 10.09 -13.06 10.07
C ARG A 347 10.33 -13.86 11.36
N SER A 348 11.43 -13.64 12.08
CA SER A 348 11.67 -14.32 13.36
C SER A 348 10.59 -14.05 14.40
N SER A 349 9.96 -12.87 14.32
CA SER A 349 8.80 -12.46 15.12
C SER A 349 7.46 -12.89 14.51
N ASN A 350 7.42 -14.01 13.77
CA ASN A 350 6.25 -14.55 13.06
C ASN A 350 5.47 -13.50 12.23
N TRP A 351 6.20 -12.64 11.51
CA TRP A 351 5.65 -11.52 10.72
C TRP A 351 4.89 -10.47 11.54
N GLY A 352 5.23 -10.33 12.83
CA GLY A 352 4.53 -9.46 13.76
C GLY A 352 3.20 -10.04 14.27
N ARG A 353 2.87 -11.28 13.88
CA ARG A 353 1.70 -12.00 14.39
C ARG A 353 2.00 -12.44 15.82
N VAL A 354 1.50 -11.67 16.78
CA VAL A 354 1.39 -12.11 18.17
C VAL A 354 0.70 -13.47 18.15
N HIS A 355 1.34 -14.49 18.73
CA HIS A 355 0.62 -15.73 18.99
C HIS A 355 -0.52 -15.39 19.96
N ALA A 356 -1.75 -15.58 19.50
CA ALA A 356 -2.81 -15.96 20.41
C ALA A 356 -2.37 -17.29 21.04
N ALA A 357 -1.69 -17.19 22.18
CA ALA A 357 -1.52 -18.30 23.10
C ALA A 357 -2.92 -18.84 23.47
N ALA A 358 -3.01 -19.96 24.20
CA ALA A 358 -4.24 -20.38 24.87
C ALA A 358 -4.57 -19.46 26.08
N ALA A 359 -4.41 -18.15 25.84
CA ALA A 359 -4.50 -16.92 26.61
C ALA A 359 -5.92 -16.38 26.85
N TYR A 360 -6.90 -16.85 26.09
CA TYR A 360 -8.29 -16.91 26.57
C TYR A 360 -8.44 -18.11 27.52
N SER A 361 -7.52 -18.23 28.48
CA SER A 361 -7.96 -18.59 29.81
C SER A 361 -8.71 -17.36 30.28
N GLU A 362 -10.01 -17.49 30.52
CA GLU A 362 -10.74 -16.46 31.25
C GLU A 362 -9.97 -16.24 32.55
N ALA A 363 -9.50 -15.01 32.77
CA ALA A 363 -9.09 -14.59 34.09
C ALA A 363 -10.39 -14.59 34.90
N THR A 364 -10.50 -15.52 35.83
CA THR A 364 -11.62 -15.64 36.74
C THR A 364 -11.12 -15.26 38.14
N PRO A 365 -12.01 -14.86 39.06
CA PRO A 365 -11.63 -14.61 40.46
C PRO A 365 -10.84 -15.75 41.12
N ASP A 366 -11.07 -16.99 40.69
CA ASP A 366 -10.39 -18.19 41.19
C ASP A 366 -9.02 -18.46 40.53
N THR A 367 -8.69 -17.82 39.39
CA THR A 367 -7.49 -18.13 38.58
C THR A 367 -6.44 -17.03 38.50
N ASP A 368 -6.80 -15.75 38.66
CA ASP A 368 -5.82 -14.64 38.77
C ASP A 368 -6.05 -13.80 40.04
N PRO A 369 -5.11 -13.78 41.01
CA PRO A 369 -5.23 -12.92 42.19
C PRO A 369 -5.19 -11.41 41.89
N ASN A 370 -4.86 -11.00 40.66
CA ASN A 370 -4.95 -9.62 40.19
C ASN A 370 -6.22 -9.36 39.35
N TYR A 371 -7.15 -10.31 39.21
CA TYR A 371 -8.38 -10.16 38.41
C TYR A 371 -9.11 -8.84 38.71
N TYR A 372 -9.39 -8.57 39.99
CA TYR A 372 -10.02 -7.34 40.49
C TYR A 372 -9.23 -6.05 40.25
N MET A 373 -7.92 -6.13 39.97
CA MET A 373 -7.07 -4.97 39.62
C MET A 373 -7.06 -4.68 38.12
N ASN A 374 -7.56 -5.61 37.30
CA ASN A 374 -7.65 -5.51 35.84
C ASN A 374 -9.08 -5.21 35.35
N GLU A 375 -10.09 -5.26 36.22
CA GLU A 375 -11.46 -4.86 35.89
C GLU A 375 -11.61 -3.34 35.66
N PRO A 376 -12.55 -2.88 34.81
CA PRO A 376 -12.81 -1.47 34.60
C PRO A 376 -13.34 -0.78 35.87
N THR A 377 -12.85 0.44 36.16
CA THR A 377 -13.50 1.33 37.13
C THR A 377 -14.70 2.00 36.46
N PHE A 378 -15.89 1.71 36.97
CA PHE A 378 -17.14 2.37 36.58
C PHE A 378 -17.39 3.60 37.46
N TYR A 379 -18.32 4.47 37.05
CA TYR A 379 -18.65 5.70 37.77
C TYR A 379 -20.15 5.81 37.95
N THR A 380 -20.60 6.17 39.15
CA THR A 380 -22.02 6.46 39.42
C THR A 380 -22.45 7.76 38.74
N ALA A 381 -23.77 8.03 38.73
CA ALA A 381 -24.32 9.28 38.18
C ALA A 381 -23.71 10.56 38.80
N ASP A 382 -23.28 10.50 40.07
CA ASP A 382 -22.60 11.59 40.78
C ASP A 382 -21.08 11.64 40.54
N GLY A 383 -20.55 10.83 39.61
CA GLY A 383 -19.13 10.77 39.28
C GLY A 383 -18.26 10.07 40.32
N THR A 384 -18.85 9.26 41.22
CA THR A 384 -18.08 8.49 42.20
C THR A 384 -17.58 7.18 41.55
N PRO A 385 -16.27 6.89 41.54
CA PRO A 385 -15.74 5.64 41.01
C PRO A 385 -16.13 4.45 41.88
N PHE A 386 -16.40 3.30 41.26
CA PHE A 386 -16.62 2.02 41.91
C PHE A 386 -16.10 0.86 41.04
N THR A 387 -15.86 -0.28 41.68
CA THR A 387 -15.10 -1.44 41.15
C THR A 387 -15.69 -2.75 41.67
N ALA A 388 -15.36 -3.90 41.08
CA ALA A 388 -15.81 -5.21 41.58
C ALA A 388 -15.26 -5.61 42.98
N ALA A 389 -14.43 -4.77 43.60
CA ALA A 389 -14.03 -4.89 45.01
C ALA A 389 -15.02 -4.20 45.98
N ASP A 390 -15.95 -3.37 45.49
CA ASP A 390 -16.94 -2.66 46.29
C ASP A 390 -18.17 -3.56 46.58
N PRO A 391 -18.68 -3.62 47.83
CA PRO A 391 -19.80 -4.51 48.19
C PRO A 391 -21.07 -4.31 47.35
N ASP A 392 -21.35 -3.05 46.99
CA ASP A 392 -22.54 -2.64 46.24
C ASP A 392 -22.28 -2.53 44.72
N TYR A 393 -21.19 -3.12 44.21
CA TYR A 393 -20.85 -3.11 42.77
C TYR A 393 -21.99 -3.64 41.89
N SER A 394 -22.61 -4.75 42.29
CA SER A 394 -23.68 -5.39 41.52
C SER A 394 -24.92 -4.50 41.37
N GLU A 395 -25.36 -3.85 42.45
CA GLU A 395 -26.47 -2.90 42.43
C GLU A 395 -26.13 -1.66 41.58
N LYS A 396 -24.94 -1.08 41.78
CA LYS A 396 -24.48 0.11 41.02
C LYS A 396 -24.23 -0.15 39.54
N TYR A 397 -23.89 -1.38 39.16
CA TYR A 397 -23.73 -1.79 37.76
C TYR A 397 -25.09 -2.05 37.10
N GLN A 398 -26.02 -2.68 37.83
CA GLN A 398 -27.41 -2.87 37.39
C GLN A 398 -28.11 -1.52 37.17
N ASP A 399 -27.93 -0.54 38.07
CA ASP A 399 -28.39 0.86 37.94
C ASP A 399 -27.88 1.57 36.66
N ILE A 400 -26.74 1.15 36.11
CA ILE A 400 -26.22 1.70 34.84
C ILE A 400 -26.95 1.06 33.65
N LEU A 401 -27.05 -0.28 33.63
CA LEU A 401 -27.72 -1.01 32.55
C LEU A 401 -29.19 -0.60 32.40
N GLU A 402 -29.93 -0.54 33.51
CA GLU A 402 -31.35 -0.11 33.52
C GLU A 402 -31.54 1.35 33.09
N ARG A 403 -30.47 2.15 33.04
CA ARG A 403 -30.48 3.53 32.56
C ARG A 403 -30.03 3.69 31.12
N GLU A 404 -29.33 2.72 30.54
CA GLU A 404 -29.07 2.64 29.09
C GLU A 404 -30.32 2.13 28.35
N ASP A 405 -31.04 1.16 28.92
CA ASP A 405 -32.36 0.69 28.43
C ASP A 405 -33.45 1.79 28.43
N TYR A 406 -33.23 2.93 29.08
CA TYR A 406 -34.17 4.07 29.10
C TYR A 406 -34.00 5.04 27.92
N PHE A 407 -33.15 4.73 26.94
CA PHE A 407 -33.21 5.35 25.61
C PHE A 407 -34.05 4.50 24.65
N PRO A 408 -35.36 4.80 24.47
CA PRO A 408 -36.10 4.19 23.37
C PRO A 408 -35.51 4.66 22.04
N ASP A 409 -35.21 3.72 21.14
CA ASP A 409 -34.72 4.04 19.80
C ASP A 409 -35.66 5.01 19.09
N PHE A 410 -35.15 6.19 18.73
CA PHE A 410 -35.88 7.18 17.93
C PHE A 410 -35.89 6.80 16.43
N TYR A 411 -36.35 5.58 16.13
CA TYR A 411 -36.81 5.20 14.81
C TYR A 411 -38.18 5.84 14.55
N GLU A 412 -38.20 7.15 14.24
CA GLU A 412 -39.37 7.78 13.63
C GLU A 412 -39.54 7.30 12.18
N GLU A 413 -40.07 6.09 12.06
CA GLU A 413 -40.77 5.64 10.87
C GLU A 413 -42.02 6.53 10.69
N ASN A 414 -41.96 7.54 9.82
CA ASN A 414 -42.91 7.80 8.72
C ASN A 414 -42.64 9.12 8.01
N GLY A 415 -42.89 9.16 6.68
CA GLY A 415 -42.67 10.38 5.87
C GLY A 415 -43.15 10.29 4.42
N ASN A 416 -44.10 9.40 4.11
CA ASN A 416 -44.55 9.13 2.74
C ASN A 416 -45.88 9.84 2.42
N GLU A 417 -45.85 11.13 2.09
CA GLU A 417 -47.01 11.84 1.51
C GLU A 417 -46.65 13.15 0.77
N SER A 418 -46.54 13.11 -0.57
CA SER A 418 -46.85 14.18 -1.56
C SER A 418 -46.45 13.76 -2.98
#